data_AF-A0A392TK07-F1
#
_entry.id   AF-A0A392TK07-F1
#
_cell.length_a   1.000
_cell.length_b   1.000
_cell.length_c   1.000
_cell.angle_alpha   90.00
_cell.angle_beta   90.00
_cell.angle_gamma   90.00
#
_symmetry.space_group_name_H-M   'P 1'
#
loop_
_entity.id
_entity.type
_entity.pdbx_description
1 polymer ?
#
loop_
_entity_poly.entity_id
_entity_poly.type
_entity_poly.pdbx_seq_one_letter_code
_entity_poly.pdbx_strand_id
1 'polypeptide(L)'
;GFSEIRDFATLVNKSRICDDDERAKASYFKAVNEKKGKDHGKGKPYDKKGKKEEGGSSGKRKGDGKCFKCGVFGHRAFECP
;
A
#
# COMPACT_ATOMS: atom_id res chain seq x y z
N GLY A 1 27.16 -13.31 28.04
CA GLY A 1 27.16 -12.25 29.07
C GLY A 1 26.60 -10.99 28.44
N PHE A 2 25.76 -10.25 29.17
CA PHE A 2 25.23 -8.98 28.69
C PHE A 2 26.26 -7.87 28.89
N SER A 3 26.34 -6.96 27.92
CA SER A 3 27.13 -5.74 28.08
C SER A 3 26.44 -4.83 29.09
N GLU A 4 27.09 -4.57 30.21
CA GLU A 4 26.56 -3.68 31.24
C GLU A 4 26.59 -2.22 30.74
N ILE A 5 25.42 -1.56 30.80
CA ILE A 5 25.28 -0.16 30.43
C ILE A 5 25.76 0.69 31.60
N ARG A 6 26.85 1.42 31.39
CA ARG A 6 27.47 2.25 32.44
C ARG A 6 27.06 3.73 32.39
N ASP A 7 26.52 4.18 31.27
CA ASP A 7 26.17 5.58 31.04
C ASP A 7 24.70 5.74 30.66
N PHE A 8 23.87 5.77 31.71
CA PHE A 8 22.42 5.92 31.59
C PHE A 8 22.01 7.29 31.05
N ALA A 9 22.72 8.35 31.43
CA ALA A 9 22.40 9.71 31.00
C ALA A 9 22.51 9.84 29.48
N THR A 10 23.60 9.34 28.90
CA THR A 10 23.79 9.33 27.46
C THR A 10 22.80 8.42 26.76
N LEU A 11 22.51 7.23 27.31
CA LEU A 11 21.53 6.32 26.71
C LEU A 11 20.15 6.97 26.64
N VAL A 12 19.66 7.50 27.76
CA VAL A 12 18.33 8.14 27.84
C VAL A 12 18.27 9.37 26.92
N ASN A 13 19.35 10.15 26.86
CA ASN A 13 19.43 11.30 25.96
C ASN A 13 19.34 10.89 24.48
N LYS A 14 20.09 9.87 24.07
CA LYS A 14 20.05 9.34 22.70
C LYS A 14 18.68 8.77 22.35
N SER A 15 18.07 7.98 23.24
CA SER A 15 16.72 7.44 23.01
C SER A 15 15.70 8.55 22.81
N ARG A 16 15.71 9.58 23.67
CA ARG A 16 14.83 10.74 23.54
C ARG A 16 14.98 11.44 22.18
N ILE A 17 16.22 11.65 21.73
CA ILE A 17 16.49 12.27 20.43
C ILE A 17 15.90 11.41 19.30
N CYS A 18 16.10 10.09 19.34
CA CYS A 18 15.53 9.18 18.34
C CYS A 18 14.00 9.23 18.30
N ASP A 19 13.34 9.23 19.46
CA ASP A 19 11.89 9.31 19.56
C ASP A 19 11.35 10.64 18.99
N ASP A 20 12.05 11.74 19.28
CA ASP A 20 11.71 13.08 18.77
C ASP A 20 11.86 13.16 17.25
N ASP A 21 12.94 12.60 16.70
CA ASP A 21 13.20 12.54 15.26
C ASP A 21 12.17 11.65 14.54
N GLU A 22 11.80 10.51 15.12
CA GLU A 22 10.78 9.63 14.56
C GLU A 22 9.41 10.32 14.53
N ARG A 23 9.04 11.01 15.60
CA ARG A 23 7.83 11.83 15.67
C ARG A 23 7.84 12.95 14.64
N ALA A 24 8.95 13.66 14.49
CA ALA A 24 9.11 14.72 13.49
C ALA A 24 9.01 14.19 12.07
N LYS A 25 9.63 13.04 11.77
CA LYS A 25 9.55 12.37 10.48
C LYS A 25 8.11 11.95 10.18
N ALA A 26 7.42 11.34 11.14
CA ALA A 26 6.04 10.92 10.96
C ALA A 26 5.09 12.10 10.70
N SER A 27 5.24 13.22 11.40
CA SER A 27 4.42 14.42 11.19
C SER A 27 4.66 15.04 9.81
N TYR A 28 5.91 15.12 9.37
CA TYR A 28 6.28 15.59 8.03
C TYR A 28 5.62 14.73 6.93
N PHE A 29 5.79 13.41 6.98
CA PHE A 29 5.20 12.53 5.97
C PHE A 29 3.67 12.54 6.00
N LYS A 30 3.04 12.59 7.19
CA LYS A 30 1.58 12.78 7.29
C LYS A 30 1.15 14.06 6.60
N ALA A 31 1.80 15.18 6.92
CA ALA A 31 1.48 16.48 6.34
C ALA A 31 1.65 16.49 4.82
N VAL A 32 2.74 15.91 4.30
CA VAL A 32 3.00 15.78 2.85
C VAL A 32 1.94 14.91 2.16
N ASN A 33 1.60 13.78 2.77
CA ASN A 33 0.61 12.85 2.22
C ASN A 33 -0.82 13.42 2.28
N GLU A 34 -1.15 14.24 3.27
CA GLU A 34 -2.46 14.90 3.35
C GLU A 34 -2.67 15.88 2.18
N LYS A 35 -1.64 16.64 1.80
CA LYS A 35 -1.74 17.57 0.65
C LYS A 35 -1.83 16.80 -0.68
N LYS A 36 -1.27 15.60 -0.75
CA LYS A 36 -1.31 14.72 -1.93
C LYS A 36 -2.59 13.86 -1.98
N GLY A 37 -3.23 13.61 -0.84
CA GLY A 37 -4.39 12.72 -0.69
C GLY A 37 -5.75 13.43 -0.69
N LYS A 38 -5.79 14.76 -0.61
CA LYS A 38 -7.03 15.55 -0.75
C LYS A 38 -7.41 15.81 -2.21
N ASP A 39 -7.29 14.81 -3.08
CA ASP A 39 -8.17 14.74 -4.24
C ASP A 39 -9.49 14.12 -3.78
N HIS A 40 -10.35 14.94 -3.16
CA HIS A 40 -11.78 14.65 -3.04
C HIS A 40 -12.47 14.65 -4.43
N GLY A 41 -11.70 14.68 -5.53
CA GLY A 41 -12.09 14.54 -6.93
C GLY A 41 -12.25 13.09 -7.41
N LYS A 42 -12.10 12.08 -6.56
CA LYS A 42 -12.70 10.75 -6.82
C LYS A 42 -14.20 10.74 -6.51
N GLY A 43 -14.94 11.68 -7.10
CA GLY A 43 -16.31 11.35 -7.50
C GLY A 43 -16.21 10.07 -8.32
N LYS A 44 -17.03 9.05 -8.01
CA LYS A 44 -17.03 7.85 -8.84
C LYS A 44 -17.27 8.32 -10.28
N PRO A 45 -16.40 8.01 -11.26
CA PRO A 45 -16.56 8.52 -12.61
C PRO A 45 -17.90 8.13 -13.24
N TYR A 46 -18.61 7.16 -12.65
CA TYR A 46 -19.95 6.76 -13.02
C TYR A 46 -20.77 6.34 -11.77
N ASP A 47 -21.15 7.25 -10.88
CA ASP A 47 -22.34 7.00 -10.05
C ASP A 47 -23.57 7.05 -10.96
N LYS A 48 -23.83 5.93 -11.67
CA LYS A 48 -25.05 5.73 -12.47
C LYS A 48 -26.23 5.58 -11.50
N LYS A 49 -26.73 6.71 -11.01
CA LYS A 49 -28.03 6.79 -10.36
C LYS A 49 -29.10 6.51 -11.43
N GLY A 50 -29.51 5.25 -11.52
CA GLY A 50 -30.66 4.82 -12.31
C GLY A 50 -30.38 3.70 -13.29
N LYS A 51 -30.37 2.47 -12.79
CA LYS A 51 -31.28 1.39 -13.20
C LYS A 51 -31.01 0.17 -12.33
N LYS A 52 -32.11 -0.45 -11.90
CA LYS A 52 -32.13 -1.66 -11.08
C LYS A 52 -31.60 -2.86 -11.88
N GLU A 53 -31.44 -3.95 -11.13
CA GLU A 53 -31.53 -5.36 -11.56
C GLU A 53 -30.19 -6.10 -11.81
N GLU A 54 -29.95 -7.01 -10.84
CA GLU A 54 -29.43 -8.37 -11.03
C GLU A 54 -27.92 -8.58 -11.22
N GLY A 55 -27.32 -9.25 -10.23
CA GLY A 55 -26.33 -10.30 -10.50
C GLY A 55 -24.88 -9.88 -10.79
N GLY A 56 -24.11 -9.69 -9.72
CA GLY A 56 -22.85 -10.41 -9.56
C GLY A 56 -21.55 -9.92 -10.23
N SER A 57 -20.47 -10.48 -9.66
CA SER A 57 -19.10 -10.59 -10.18
C SER A 57 -18.13 -9.43 -9.91
N SER A 58 -17.53 -9.53 -8.72
CA SER A 58 -16.08 -9.47 -8.47
C SER A 58 -15.20 -8.93 -9.60
N GLY A 59 -14.36 -7.95 -9.24
CA GLY A 59 -13.35 -7.35 -10.09
C GLY A 59 -12.49 -8.38 -10.82
N LYS A 60 -12.83 -8.64 -12.07
CA LYS A 60 -12.03 -9.47 -12.96
C LYS A 60 -11.05 -8.57 -13.67
N ARG A 61 -9.85 -8.44 -13.10
CA ARG A 61 -8.69 -7.96 -13.84
C ARG A 61 -8.65 -8.77 -15.13
N LYS A 62 -8.65 -8.09 -16.29
CA LYS A 62 -8.33 -8.70 -17.58
C LYS A 62 -6.87 -9.12 -17.50
N GLY A 63 -6.63 -10.30 -16.95
CA GLY A 63 -5.36 -11.00 -17.16
C GLY A 63 -5.27 -11.24 -18.65
N ASP A 64 -4.18 -10.78 -19.25
CA ASP A 64 -3.83 -11.07 -20.63
C ASP A 64 -3.98 -12.57 -20.80
N GLY A 65 -4.89 -13.06 -21.65
CA GLY A 65 -5.18 -14.49 -21.81
C GLY A 65 -4.02 -15.35 -22.36
N LYS A 66 -2.79 -14.85 -22.24
CA LYS A 66 -1.53 -15.50 -22.56
C LYS A 66 -1.10 -16.37 -21.39
N CYS A 67 -0.60 -17.56 -21.71
CA CYS A 67 0.05 -18.45 -20.79
C CYS A 67 1.23 -17.73 -20.12
N PHE A 68 1.30 -17.75 -18.78
CA PHE A 68 2.39 -17.10 -18.03
C PHE A 68 3.77 -17.74 -18.27
N LYS A 69 3.81 -18.98 -18.78
CA LYS A 69 5.05 -19.73 -19.02
C LYS A 69 5.64 -19.45 -20.41
N CYS A 70 4.80 -19.44 -21.45
CA CYS A 70 5.27 -19.30 -22.85
C CYS A 70 4.74 -18.04 -23.56
N GLY A 71 3.85 -17.27 -22.94
CA GLY A 71 3.29 -16.05 -23.51
C GLY A 71 2.25 -16.27 -24.61
N VAL A 72 1.93 -17.52 -24.96
CA VAL A 72 0.98 -17.85 -26.04
C VAL A 72 -0.44 -17.90 -25.50
N PHE A 73 -1.40 -17.37 -26.26
CA PHE A 73 -2.81 -17.43 -25.93
C PHE A 73 -3.40 -18.82 -26.20
N GLY A 74 -4.42 -19.21 -25.44
CA GLY A 74 -5.19 -20.43 -25.72
C GLY A 74 -4.95 -21.62 -24.79
N HIS A 75 -4.03 -21.52 -23.84
CA HIS A 75 -3.87 -22.51 -22.76
C HIS A 75 -3.43 -21.84 -21.45
N ARG A 76 -3.67 -22.50 -20.31
CA ARG A 76 -3.17 -22.07 -19.00
C ARG A 76 -1.75 -22.58 -18.78
N ALA A 77 -1.02 -21.98 -17.84
CA ALA A 77 0.37 -22.37 -17.55
C ALA A 77 0.55 -23.86 -17.20
N PHE A 78 -0.47 -24.50 -16.62
CA PHE A 78 -0.47 -25.93 -16.27
C PHE A 78 -0.72 -26.86 -17.47
N GLU A 79 -1.20 -26.32 -18.59
CA GLU A 79 -1.50 -27.03 -19.83
C GLU A 79 -0.50 -26.63 -20.93
N CYS A 80 0.62 -26.01 -20.55
CA CYS A 80 1.69 -25.64 -21.48
C CYS A 80 2.47 -26.90 -21.89
N PRO A 81 2.58 -27.21 -23.20
CA PRO A 81 3.38 -28.33 -23.69
C PRO A 81 4.86 -28.17 -23.34
#